data_AF-A0A357D0V7-F1
#
_entry.id   AF-A0A357D0V7-F1
#
_cell.length_a   1.000
_cell.length_b   1.000
_cell.length_c   1.000
_cell.angle_alpha   90.00
_cell.angle_beta   90.00
_cell.angle_gamma   90.00
#
_symmetry.space_group_name_H-M   'P 1'
#
loop_
_entity.id
_entity.type
_entity.pdbx_description
1 polymer ?
#
loop_
_entity_poly.entity_id
_entity_poly.type
_entity_poly.pdbx_seq_one_letter_code
_entity_poly.pdbx_strand_id
1 'polypeptide(L)' 'EIAELPPCTYLFFNGMPFEDQNDFPIAIGILNEAIENYPFERFGWEKSEEAPYLGMGAESETGARSAVPVRRI' A
#
# COMPACT_ATOMS: atom_id res chain seq x y z
N GLU A 1 8.98 12.72 -20.91
CA GLU A 1 8.92 13.83 -19.94
C GLU A 1 8.92 13.22 -18.55
N ILE A 2 9.68 13.78 -17.59
CA ILE A 2 9.77 13.29 -16.21
C ILE A 2 9.07 14.33 -15.35
N ALA A 3 8.04 13.91 -14.60
CA ALA A 3 7.36 14.78 -13.65
C ALA A 3 8.11 14.73 -12.30
N GLU A 4 8.46 15.90 -11.76
CA GLU A 4 8.96 16.01 -10.39
C GLU A 4 7.78 16.15 -9.45
N LEU A 5 7.68 15.24 -8.48
CA LEU A 5 6.65 15.27 -7.45
C LEU A 5 7.22 15.89 -6.16
N PRO A 6 6.41 16.64 -5.40
CA PRO A 6 6.83 17.11 -4.09
C PRO A 6 7.09 15.93 -3.14
N PRO A 7 7.94 16.12 -2.11
CA PRO A 7 8.08 15.12 -1.05
C PRO A 7 6.74 14.82 -0.40
N CYS A 8 6.46 13.53 -0.16
CA CYS A 8 5.26 13.07 0.51
C CYS A 8 5.59 11.96 1.51
N THR A 9 4.71 11.76 2.49
CA THR A 9 4.82 10.66 3.45
C THR A 9 3.99 9.48 2.97
N TYR A 10 4.52 8.27 3.14
CA TYR A 10 3.82 7.04 2.80
C TYR A 10 3.69 6.14 4.04
N LEU A 11 2.53 5.53 4.20
CA LEU A 11 2.41 4.32 5.00
C LEU A 11 2.64 3.11 4.10
N PHE A 12 3.60 2.27 4.48
CA PHE A 12 3.95 1.05 3.76
C PHE A 12 3.21 -0.14 4.37
N PHE A 13 2.48 -0.87 3.53
CA PHE A 13 1.74 -2.06 3.90
C PHE A 13 2.38 -3.29 3.26
N ASN A 14 2.62 -4.30 4.08
CA ASN A 14 3.17 -5.58 3.67
C ASN A 14 2.17 -6.69 4.01
N GLY A 15 1.80 -7.48 3.01
CA GLY A 15 1.01 -8.68 3.16
C GLY A 15 1.83 -9.85 3.71
N MET A 16 1.18 -10.99 3.85
CA MET A 16 1.86 -12.23 4.24
C MET A 16 2.44 -12.94 3.01
N PRO A 17 3.55 -13.67 3.17
CA PRO A 17 3.99 -14.68 2.21
C PRO A 17 2.88 -15.70 1.90
N PHE A 18 2.95 -16.31 0.72
CA PHE A 18 1.98 -17.28 0.23
C PHE A 18 2.70 -18.38 -0.58
N GLU A 19 2.07 -19.54 -0.75
CA GLU A 19 2.78 -20.73 -1.27
C GLU A 19 2.93 -20.74 -2.80
N ASP A 20 1.83 -20.57 -3.54
CA ASP A 20 1.82 -20.59 -5.01
C ASP A 20 1.90 -19.15 -5.55
N GLN A 21 2.91 -18.84 -6.35
CA GLN A 21 3.04 -17.53 -6.98
C GLN A 21 1.79 -17.13 -7.78
N ASN A 22 1.01 -18.09 -8.30
CA ASN A 22 -0.24 -17.82 -9.02
C ASN A 22 -1.37 -17.27 -8.13
N ASP A 23 -1.25 -17.37 -6.80
CA ASP A 23 -2.19 -16.78 -5.84
C ASP A 23 -1.95 -15.29 -5.61
N PHE A 24 -1.02 -14.67 -6.34
CA PHE A 24 -0.74 -13.24 -6.25
C PHE A 24 -1.98 -12.33 -6.33
N PRO A 25 -3.04 -12.60 -7.14
CA PRO A 25 -4.22 -11.73 -7.17
C PRO A 25 -4.98 -11.77 -5.84
N ILE A 26 -5.00 -12.93 -5.18
CA ILE A 26 -5.65 -13.13 -3.89
C ILE A 26 -4.89 -12.37 -2.80
N ALA A 27 -3.55 -12.49 -2.78
CA ALA A 27 -2.70 -11.76 -1.84
C ALA A 27 -2.86 -10.24 -1.98
N ILE A 28 -2.94 -9.72 -3.22
CA ILE A 28 -3.20 -8.30 -3.49
C ILE A 28 -4.60 -7.89 -2.99
N GLY A 29 -5.62 -8.72 -3.25
CA GLY A 29 -6.99 -8.48 -2.79
C GLY A 29 -7.07 -8.34 -1.26
N ILE A 30 -6.47 -9.28 -0.53
CA ILE A 30 -6.41 -9.26 0.95
C ILE A 30 -5.73 -7.98 1.45
N LEU A 31 -4.60 -7.60 0.86
CA LEU A 31 -3.90 -6.38 1.26
C LEU A 31 -4.73 -5.13 1.00
N ASN A 32 -5.40 -5.05 -0.14
CA ASN A 32 -6.24 -3.91 -0.49
C ASN A 32 -7.44 -3.78 0.46
N GLU A 33 -8.10 -4.89 0.81
CA GLU A 33 -9.17 -4.91 1.80
C GLU A 33 -8.67 -4.45 3.18
N ALA A 34 -7.48 -4.89 3.59
CA ALA A 34 -6.86 -4.46 4.84
C ALA A 34 -6.54 -2.95 4.85
N ILE A 35 -6.09 -2.39 3.72
CA ILE A 35 -5.81 -0.96 3.56
C ILE A 35 -7.10 -0.13 3.53
N GLU A 36 -8.16 -0.64 2.91
CA GLU A 36 -9.47 0.02 2.91
C GLU A 36 -10.03 0.16 4.33
N ASN A 37 -9.87 -0.87 5.14
CA ASN A 37 -10.35 -0.93 6.53
C ASN A 37 -9.35 -0.41 7.57
N TYR A 38 -8.16 0.03 7.15
CA TYR A 38 -7.15 0.55 8.09
C TYR A 38 -7.63 1.88 8.70
N PRO A 39 -7.68 2.02 10.03
CA PRO A 39 -8.19 3.23 10.67
C PRO A 39 -7.10 4.32 10.73
N PHE A 40 -6.82 4.98 9.61
CA PHE A 40 -5.75 5.98 9.48
C PHE A 40 -5.81 7.06 10.57
N GLU A 41 -7.01 7.59 10.83
CA GLU A 41 -7.24 8.71 11.75
C GLU A 41 -6.91 8.32 13.19
N ARG A 42 -7.12 7.05 13.56
CA ARG A 42 -6.77 6.52 14.89
C ARG A 42 -5.26 6.63 15.16
N PHE A 43 -4.45 6.66 14.10
CA PHE A 43 -3.00 6.76 14.17
C PHE A 43 -2.47 8.15 13.76
N GLY A 44 -3.35 9.15 13.65
CA GLY A 44 -2.97 10.53 13.31
C GLY A 44 -2.63 10.74 11.84
N TRP A 45 -3.13 9.88 10.96
CA TRP A 45 -2.93 9.97 9.52
C TRP A 45 -4.24 10.18 8.79
N GLU A 46 -4.17 10.83 7.64
CA GLU A 46 -5.22 10.84 6.64
C GLU A 46 -4.63 10.56 5.25
N LYS A 47 -5.39 9.95 4.35
CA LYS A 47 -4.94 9.68 2.98
C LYS A 47 -4.70 11.01 2.24
N SER A 48 -3.62 11.09 1.48
CA SER A 48 -3.25 12.27 0.69
C SER A 48 -3.45 12.01 -0.80
N GLU A 49 -3.83 13.04 -1.54
CA GLU A 49 -3.90 13.03 -3.02
C GLU A 49 -2.67 13.68 -3.68
N GLU A 50 -1.70 14.15 -2.89
CA GLU A 50 -0.51 14.87 -3.37
C GLU A 50 0.53 13.96 -4.05
N ALA A 51 0.36 12.64 -3.96
CA ALA A 51 1.25 11.66 -4.53
C ALA A 51 0.47 10.39 -4.92
N PRO A 52 0.99 9.55 -5.83
CA PRO A 52 0.28 8.36 -6.28
C PRO A 52 0.23 7.27 -5.22
N TYR A 53 -0.83 6.45 -5.26
CA TYR A 53 -0.84 5.15 -4.61
C TYR A 53 0.13 4.21 -5.33
N LEU A 54 1.03 3.56 -4.58
CA LEU A 54 2.07 2.71 -5.15
C LEU A 54 1.75 1.24 -4.90
N GLY A 55 1.17 0.55 -5.89
CA GLY A 55 1.08 -0.91 -5.89
C GLY A 55 2.40 -1.52 -6.36
N MET A 56 3.01 -2.39 -5.55
CA MET A 56 4.33 -2.99 -5.80
C MET A 56 4.27 -4.48 -6.15
N GLY A 57 3.07 -4.98 -6.50
CA GLY A 57 2.85 -6.39 -6.81
C GLY A 57 2.90 -7.30 -5.59
N ALA A 58 3.00 -8.60 -5.83
CA ALA A 58 3.11 -9.62 -4.79
C ALA A 58 4.04 -10.74 -5.22
N GLU A 59 4.93 -11.14 -4.32
CA GLU A 59 5.83 -12.29 -4.49
C GLU A 59 5.56 -13.29 -3.38
N SER A 60 5.58 -14.58 -3.68
CA SER A 60 5.28 -15.66 -2.73
C SER A 60 6.08 -15.54 -1.43
N GLU A 61 7.37 -15.18 -1.51
CA GLU A 61 8.26 -15.06 -0.34
C GLU A 61 8.03 -13.79 0.50
N THR A 62 7.47 -12.72 -0.07
CA THR A 62 7.39 -11.40 0.58
C THR A 62 5.97 -10.87 0.78
N GLY A 63 4.99 -11.47 0.10
CA GLY A 63 3.60 -11.03 0.07
C GLY A 63 3.34 -9.87 -0.88
N ALA A 64 2.08 -9.42 -0.90
CA ALA A 64 1.67 -8.21 -1.58
C ALA A 64 2.23 -6.97 -0.88
N ARG A 65 2.59 -5.94 -1.64
CA ARG A 65 3.12 -4.68 -1.09
C ARG A 65 2.43 -3.48 -1.73
N SER A 66 2.08 -2.52 -0.89
CA SER A 66 1.50 -1.25 -1.32
C SER A 66 1.97 -0.12 -0.41
N ALA A 67 2.14 1.08 -0.96
CA ALA A 67 2.37 2.30 -0.19
C ALA A 67 1.26 3.31 -0.46
N VAL A 68 0.66 3.79 0.63
CA VAL A 68 -0.46 4.75 0.60
C VAL A 68 0.07 6.13 0.99
N PRO A 69 -0.10 7.15 0.14
CA PRO A 69 0.29 8.52 0.47
C PRO A 69 -0.58 9.04 1.62
N VAL A 70 0.05 9.65 2.62
CA VAL A 70 -0.63 10.18 3.80
C VAL A 70 -0.09 11.55 4.19
N ARG A 71 -0.91 12.29 4.95
CA ARG A 71 -0.49 13.49 5.69
C ARG A 71 -0.89 13.36 7.15
N ARG A 72 -0.18 14.07 8.02
CA ARG A 72 -0.43 14.05 9.46
C ARG A 72 -1.61 14.96 9.79
N ILE A 73 -2.54 14.44 10.60
CA ILE A 73 -3.65 15.21 11.18
C ILE A 73 -3.13 16.11 12.31
#